data_AF-A0A4U1BRL7-F1
#
_entry.id   AF-A0A4U1BRL7-F1
#
_cell.length_a   1.000
_cell.length_b   1.000
_cell.length_c   1.000
_cell.angle_alpha   90.00
_cell.angle_beta   90.00
_cell.angle_gamma   90.00
#
_symmetry.space_group_name_H-M   'P 1'
#
loop_
_entity.id
_entity.type
_entity.pdbx_description
1 polymer ?
#
loop_
_entity_poly.entity_id
_entity_poly.type
_entity_poly.pdbx_seq_one_letter_code
_entity_poly.pdbx_strand_id
1 'polypeptide(L)'
;MSTQLKTYLLALMTTVTCISLFWAIDKHHWALELQQDLVNEQAKSTQQQQQLESLAGELKQWRELEKKRQALRDKHQKALSSGQPQVIHTDADGVTTLATPSGGIKITGAPLEG
;
A
#
# COMPACT_ATOMS: atom_id res chain seq x y z
N MET A 1 -49.03 -28.65 -53.79
CA MET A 1 -48.77 -28.78 -52.33
C MET A 1 -47.33 -28.48 -51.89
N SER A 2 -46.33 -28.32 -52.77
CA SER A 2 -44.94 -28.14 -52.32
C SER A 2 -44.53 -26.71 -51.94
N THR A 3 -45.34 -25.69 -52.25
CA THR A 3 -45.00 -24.28 -52.01
C THR A 3 -45.30 -23.87 -50.57
N GLN A 4 -46.45 -24.23 -50.03
CA GLN A 4 -46.81 -23.91 -48.64
C GLN A 4 -45.82 -24.51 -47.62
N LEU A 5 -45.37 -25.75 -47.85
CA LEU A 5 -44.41 -26.43 -46.98
C LEU A 5 -43.04 -25.73 -46.98
N LYS A 6 -42.61 -25.20 -48.14
CA LYS A 6 -41.41 -24.36 -48.25
C LYS A 6 -41.57 -23.04 -47.50
N THR A 7 -42.73 -22.39 -47.54
CA THR A 7 -42.98 -21.15 -46.80
C THR A 7 -42.97 -21.36 -45.29
N TYR A 8 -43.57 -22.44 -44.80
CA TYR A 8 -43.53 -22.79 -43.38
C TYR A 8 -42.10 -23.13 -42.92
N LEU A 9 -41.33 -23.87 -43.72
CA LEU A 9 -39.92 -24.14 -43.42
C LEU A 9 -39.09 -22.86 -43.36
N LEU A 10 -39.33 -21.92 -44.27
CA LEU A 10 -38.61 -20.65 -44.30
C LEU A 10 -38.98 -19.77 -43.09
N ALA A 11 -40.25 -19.75 -42.69
CA ALA A 11 -40.72 -19.07 -41.47
C ALA A 11 -40.12 -19.70 -40.18
N LEU A 12 -39.92 -21.01 -40.18
CA LEU A 12 -39.32 -21.71 -39.03
C LEU A 12 -37.81 -21.42 -38.95
N MET A 13 -37.10 -21.40 -40.08
CA MET A 13 -35.69 -21.02 -40.11
C MET A 13 -35.47 -19.56 -39.69
N THR A 14 -36.32 -18.63 -40.13
CA THR A 14 -36.21 -17.22 -39.76
C THR A 14 -36.43 -17.00 -38.26
N THR A 15 -37.43 -17.66 -37.66
CA THR A 15 -37.68 -17.56 -36.22
C THR A 15 -36.51 -18.12 -35.40
N VAL A 16 -35.95 -19.26 -35.78
CA VAL A 16 -34.75 -19.82 -35.12
C VAL A 16 -33.55 -18.87 -35.25
N THR A 17 -33.32 -18.28 -36.42
CA THR A 17 -32.22 -17.30 -36.57
C THR A 17 -32.42 -16.06 -35.71
N CYS A 18 -33.65 -15.53 -35.60
CA CYS A 18 -33.93 -14.37 -34.74
C CYS A 18 -33.69 -14.68 -33.26
N ILE A 19 -34.11 -15.85 -32.78
CA ILE A 19 -33.89 -16.29 -31.40
C ILE A 19 -32.38 -16.44 -31.12
N SER A 20 -31.63 -17.02 -32.06
CA SER A 20 -30.18 -17.18 -31.90
C SER A 20 -29.42 -15.85 -31.86
N LEU A 21 -29.84 -14.87 -32.67
CA LEU A 21 -29.28 -13.52 -32.67
C LEU A 21 -29.54 -12.82 -31.33
N PHE A 22 -30.75 -12.93 -30.80
CA PHE A 22 -31.10 -12.34 -29.52
C PHE A 22 -30.25 -12.92 -28.38
N TRP A 23 -30.08 -14.24 -28.37
CA TRP A 23 -29.21 -14.94 -27.40
C TRP A 23 -27.73 -14.56 -27.54
N ALA A 24 -27.24 -14.39 -28.76
CA ALA A 24 -25.85 -13.99 -28.99
C ALA A 24 -25.58 -12.55 -28.51
N ILE A 25 -26.53 -11.64 -28.74
CA ILE A 25 -26.46 -10.25 -28.25
C ILE A 25 -26.50 -10.22 -26.72
N ASP A 26 -27.44 -10.94 -26.12
CA ASP A 26 -27.60 -11.02 -24.66
C ASP A 26 -26.34 -11.57 -23.99
N LYS A 27 -25.78 -12.67 -24.52
CA LYS A 27 -24.52 -13.24 -24.03
C LYS A 27 -23.35 -12.27 -24.19
N HIS A 28 -23.28 -11.53 -25.29
CA HIS A 28 -22.19 -10.58 -25.51
C HIS A 28 -22.28 -9.39 -24.54
N HIS A 29 -23.50 -8.91 -24.27
CA HIS A 29 -23.71 -7.83 -23.31
C HIS A 29 -23.34 -8.26 -21.89
N TRP A 30 -23.80 -9.44 -21.46
CA TRP A 30 -23.44 -9.98 -20.16
C TRP A 30 -21.94 -10.24 -20.00
N ALA A 31 -21.26 -10.68 -21.06
CA ALA A 31 -19.80 -10.86 -21.03
C ALA A 31 -19.05 -9.51 -20.89
N LEU A 32 -19.56 -8.43 -21.47
CA LEU A 32 -18.97 -7.09 -21.34
C LEU A 32 -19.17 -6.53 -19.93
N GLU A 33 -20.36 -6.68 -19.36
CA GLU A 33 -20.64 -6.28 -17.98
C GLU A 33 -19.72 -7.01 -16.99
N LEU A 34 -19.60 -8.33 -17.14
CA LEU A 34 -18.73 -9.14 -16.29
C LEU A 34 -17.26 -8.73 -16.41
N GLN A 35 -16.78 -8.42 -17.62
CA GLN A 35 -15.42 -7.92 -17.82
C GLN A 35 -15.22 -6.56 -17.14
N GLN A 36 -16.20 -5.67 -17.23
CA GLN A 36 -16.13 -4.36 -16.64
C GLN A 36 -16.14 -4.44 -15.11
N ASP A 37 -16.95 -5.32 -14.53
CA ASP A 37 -16.96 -5.58 -13.10
C ASP A 37 -15.62 -6.16 -12.61
N LEU A 38 -15.05 -7.13 -13.33
CA LEU A 38 -13.73 -7.68 -12.99
C LEU A 38 -12.64 -6.61 -13.04
N VAL A 39 -12.64 -5.74 -14.04
CA VAL A 39 -11.68 -4.63 -14.15
C VAL A 39 -11.87 -3.64 -13.00
N ASN A 40 -13.11 -3.32 -12.63
CA ASN A 40 -13.42 -2.41 -11.53
C ASN A 40 -12.99 -3.00 -10.18
N GLU A 41 -13.27 -4.28 -9.93
CA GLU A 41 -12.83 -4.97 -8.72
C GLU A 41 -11.31 -5.06 -8.64
N GLN A 42 -10.64 -5.39 -9.75
CA GLN A 42 -9.19 -5.43 -9.82
C GLN A 42 -8.58 -4.04 -9.58
N ALA A 43 -9.14 -2.99 -10.17
CA ALA A 43 -8.68 -1.62 -9.94
C ALA A 43 -8.83 -1.21 -8.48
N LYS A 44 -9.98 -1.53 -7.86
CA LYS A 44 -10.23 -1.25 -6.45
C LYS A 44 -9.28 -2.02 -5.53
N SER A 45 -9.05 -3.30 -5.82
CA SER A 45 -8.09 -4.13 -5.07
C SER A 45 -6.67 -3.56 -5.16
N THR A 46 -6.24 -3.15 -6.36
CA THR A 46 -4.92 -2.55 -6.58
C THR A 46 -4.77 -1.24 -5.80
N GLN A 47 -5.79 -0.38 -5.81
CA GLN A 47 -5.79 0.86 -5.05
C GLN A 47 -5.72 0.60 -3.53
N GLN A 48 -6.48 -0.38 -3.03
CA GLN A 48 -6.41 -0.78 -1.62
C GLN A 48 -5.02 -1.33 -1.25
N GLN A 49 -4.41 -2.12 -2.12
CA GLN A 49 -3.07 -2.63 -1.91
C GLN A 49 -2.03 -1.50 -1.83
N GLN A 50 -2.10 -0.51 -2.74
CA GLN A 50 -1.22 0.66 -2.69
C GLN A 50 -1.38 1.47 -1.39
N GLN A 51 -2.60 1.62 -0.89
CA GLN A 51 -2.87 2.26 0.41
C GLN A 51 -2.30 1.47 1.59
N LEU A 52 -2.40 0.14 1.54
CA LEU A 52 -1.80 -0.72 2.57
C LEU A 52 -0.27 -0.64 2.54
N GLU A 53 0.34 -0.60 1.35
CA GLU A 53 1.78 -0.45 1.19
C GLU A 53 2.27 0.91 1.71
N SER A 54 1.54 2.00 1.44
CA SER A 54 1.88 3.33 1.97
C SER A 54 1.79 3.37 3.50
N LEU A 55 0.71 2.84 4.07
CA LEU A 55 0.52 2.76 5.52
C LEU A 55 1.56 1.85 6.19
N ALA A 56 1.92 0.73 5.56
CA ALA A 56 2.99 -0.14 6.04
C ALA A 56 4.37 0.57 6.03
N GLY A 57 4.62 1.39 4.99
CA GLY A 57 5.81 2.25 4.91
C GLY A 57 5.86 3.26 6.06
N GLU A 58 4.76 3.96 6.31
CA GLU A 58 4.64 4.91 7.43
C GLU A 58 4.84 4.20 8.78
N LEU A 59 4.20 3.05 9.00
CA LEU A 59 4.37 2.26 10.23
C LEU A 59 5.82 1.85 10.47
N LYS A 60 6.56 1.52 9.41
CA LYS A 60 7.98 1.19 9.51
C LYS A 60 8.80 2.41 9.95
N GLN A 61 8.54 3.58 9.37
CA GLN A 61 9.20 4.83 9.78
C GLN A 61 8.90 5.18 11.24
N TRP A 62 7.65 5.03 11.68
CA TRP A 62 7.26 5.24 13.07
C TRP A 62 7.97 4.29 14.03
N ARG A 63 8.04 2.99 13.69
CA ARG A 63 8.80 2.01 14.50
C ARG A 63 10.28 2.35 14.58
N GLU A 64 10.89 2.83 13.51
CA GLU A 64 12.29 3.28 13.51
C GLU A 64 12.48 4.51 14.40
N LEU A 65 11.59 5.49 14.34
CA LEU A 65 11.60 6.65 15.23
C LEU A 65 11.43 6.24 16.69
N GLU A 66 10.53 5.30 16.98
CA GLU A 66 10.31 4.81 18.34
C GLU A 66 11.53 4.08 18.90
N LYS A 67 12.19 3.24 18.09
CA LYS A 67 13.48 2.62 18.45
C LYS A 67 14.55 3.67 18.72
N LYS A 68 14.66 4.72 17.89
CA LYS A 68 15.60 5.83 18.11
C LYS A 68 15.31 6.55 19.45
N ARG A 69 14.04 6.82 19.75
CA ARG A 69 13.64 7.43 21.03
C ARG A 69 13.95 6.53 22.22
N GLN A 70 13.74 5.22 22.09
CA GLN A 70 14.08 4.28 23.16
C GLN A 70 15.58 4.23 23.40
N ALA A 71 16.39 4.15 22.34
CA ALA A 71 17.85 4.21 22.45
C ALA A 71 18.34 5.53 23.08
N LEU A 72 17.70 6.66 22.76
CA LEU A 72 17.95 7.95 23.42
C LEU A 72 17.63 7.92 24.92
N ARG A 73 16.46 7.37 25.30
CA ARG A 73 16.08 7.21 26.71
C ARG A 73 17.09 6.34 27.47
N ASP A 74 17.53 5.23 26.87
CA ASP A 74 18.52 4.36 27.47
C ASP A 74 19.86 5.08 27.69
N LYS A 75 20.29 5.92 26.74
CA LYS A 75 21.49 6.76 26.90
C LYS A 75 21.33 7.80 28.00
N HIS A 76 20.18 8.45 28.10
CA HIS A 76 19.88 9.38 29.20
C HIS A 76 19.86 8.68 30.56
N GLN A 77 19.28 7.48 30.64
CA GLN A 77 19.24 6.72 31.88
C GLN A 77 20.64 6.22 32.29
N LYS A 78 21.49 5.85 31.32
CA LYS A 78 22.90 5.56 31.58
C LYS A 78 23.67 6.79 32.07
N ALA A 79 23.46 7.97 31.48
CA ALA A 79 24.06 9.21 31.96
C ALA A 79 23.61 9.55 33.40
N LEU A 80 22.32 9.38 33.70
CA LEU A 80 21.77 9.51 35.06
C LEU A 80 22.44 8.56 36.05
N SER A 81 22.52 7.27 35.71
CA SER A 81 23.07 6.24 36.61
C SER A 81 24.60 6.32 36.81
N SER A 82 25.34 6.72 35.78
CA SER A 82 26.81 6.86 35.84
C SER A 82 27.26 8.20 36.40
N GLY A 83 26.37 9.20 36.46
CA GLY A 83 26.71 10.58 36.82
C GLY A 83 27.63 11.27 35.79
N GLN A 84 27.92 10.64 34.66
CA GLN A 84 28.80 11.16 33.62
C GLN A 84 28.01 11.46 32.33
N PRO A 85 28.39 12.51 31.57
CA PRO A 85 27.74 12.82 30.30
C PRO A 85 28.01 11.72 29.28
N GLN A 86 26.98 11.21 28.59
CA GLN A 86 27.12 10.14 27.61
C GLN A 86 26.90 10.65 26.18
N VAL A 87 27.74 10.22 25.23
CA VAL A 87 27.66 10.65 23.83
C VAL A 87 26.40 10.08 23.14
N ILE A 88 25.55 10.99 22.68
CA ILE A 88 24.34 10.68 21.92
C ILE A 88 24.68 10.56 20.44
N HIS A 89 25.38 11.55 19.88
CA HIS A 89 25.71 11.64 18.46
C HIS A 89 26.94 12.53 18.26
N THR A 90 27.77 12.20 17.29
CA THR A 90 28.89 13.03 16.83
C THR A 90 28.70 13.25 15.34
N ASP A 91 28.55 14.51 14.94
CA ASP A 91 28.34 14.89 13.55
C ASP A 91 29.65 14.94 12.77
N ALA A 92 29.59 14.94 11.44
CA ALA A 92 30.77 14.96 10.57
C ALA A 92 31.63 16.24 10.73
N ASP A 93 31.00 17.31 11.21
CA ASP A 93 31.63 18.61 11.50
C ASP A 93 32.30 18.66 12.90
N GLY A 94 32.42 17.52 13.60
CA GLY A 94 33.09 17.42 14.90
C GLY A 94 32.23 17.86 16.10
N VAL A 95 30.93 18.10 15.87
CA VAL A 95 29.99 18.49 16.93
C VAL A 95 29.47 17.26 17.66
N THR A 96 29.81 17.15 18.94
CA THR A 96 29.38 16.05 19.82
C THR A 96 28.21 16.50 20.69
N THR A 97 27.11 15.75 20.63
CA THR A 97 25.92 15.94 21.45
C THR A 97 25.95 14.95 22.61
N LEU A 98 25.91 15.45 23.84
CA LEU A 98 26.02 14.70 25.07
C LEU A 98 24.70 14.73 25.86
N ALA A 99 24.27 13.58 26.38
CA ALA A 99 23.20 13.47 27.37
C ALA A 99 23.80 13.79 28.75
N THR A 100 23.29 14.80 29.44
CA THR A 100 23.72 15.06 30.83
C THR A 100 22.84 14.34 31.84
N PRO A 101 23.39 14.01 33.04
CA PRO A 101 22.62 13.39 34.12
C PRO A 101 21.47 14.26 34.63
N SER A 102 21.53 15.58 34.41
CA SER A 102 20.46 16.52 34.77
C SER A 102 19.26 16.51 33.83
N GLY A 103 19.25 15.65 32.79
CA GLY A 103 18.18 15.57 31.79
C GLY A 103 18.32 16.56 30.62
N GLY A 104 19.42 17.31 30.58
CA GLY A 104 19.74 18.24 29.49
C GLY A 104 20.54 17.60 28.35
N ILE A 105 20.73 18.38 27.28
CA ILE A 105 21.59 18.06 26.16
C ILE A 105 22.70 19.11 26.12
N LYS A 106 23.97 18.69 26.17
CA LYS A 106 25.13 19.57 26.02
C LYS A 106 25.76 19.32 24.65
N ILE A 107 25.87 20.37 23.84
CA ILE A 107 26.48 20.32 22.51
C ILE A 107 27.88 20.92 22.63
N THR A 108 28.90 20.18 22.23
CA THR A 108 30.30 20.63 22.27
C THR A 108 30.93 20.44 20.90
N GLY A 109 31.54 21.49 20.35
CA GLY A 109 32.28 21.47 19.07
C GLY A 109 33.69 20.88 19.16
N ALA A 110 34.01 20.16 20.23
CA ALA A 110 35.27 19.44 20.37
C ALA A 110 34.99 17.94 20.21
N PRO A 111 35.69 17.23 19.31
CA PRO A 111 35.63 15.77 19.28
C PRO A 111 36.20 15.26 20.61
N LEU A 112 35.38 14.56 21.38
CA LEU A 112 35.84 13.85 22.57
C LEU A 112 36.47 12.54 22.09
N GLU A 113 37.79 12.56 21.87
CA GLU A 113 38.57 11.34 21.78
C GLU A 113 38.56 10.65 23.16
N GLY A 114 38.07 9.41 23.19
CA GLY A 114 37.95 8.56 24.37
C GLY A 114 37.30 7.23 24.02
#